data_AF-A0A193H3L3-F1
#
_entry.id   AF-A0A193H3L3-F1
#
_cell.length_a   1.000
_cell.length_b   1.000
_cell.length_c   1.000
_cell.angle_alpha   90.00
_cell.angle_beta   90.00
_cell.angle_gamma   90.00
#
_symmetry.space_group_name_H-M   'P 1'
#
loop_
_entity.id
_entity.type
_entity.pdbx_description
1 polymer ?
#
loop_
_entity_poly.entity_id
_entity_poly.type
_entity_poly.pdbx_seq_one_letter_code
_entity_poly.pdbx_strand_id
1 'polypeptide(L)'
;ADGPSIRQYVNDTADEYGVRKNISFDTKIIAADWSSADQAWTVTSENVKTGAQDKTTCRFLFMCGGYYRYDEGFRPEFPGEAAFRGQIIHPQHWPEDLDYTGKKVVVIGSGATAMTLVPSMADKAGHVTMLQRSPTYVVSRPAVDGLANFLRKILPDQWAYNLIRWRNVVFQQFFFRKTRSDPAAARERLLKMVREELGPDYDVDKHFNPAYNPWEQRLCLVPDSDLFNSLKSG
;
A
#
# COMPACT_ATOMS: atom_id res chain seq x y z
N ALA A 1 -3.60 2.34 10.76
CA ALA A 1 -3.20 1.06 11.39
C ALA A 1 -1.92 0.62 10.74
N ASP A 2 -0.94 0.22 11.52
CA ASP A 2 0.34 -0.29 11.03
C ASP A 2 0.25 -1.76 10.61
N GLY A 3 1.30 -2.26 9.95
CA GLY A 3 1.37 -3.65 9.48
C GLY A 3 1.17 -4.69 10.59
N PRO A 4 1.86 -4.58 11.75
CA PRO A 4 1.67 -5.50 12.87
C PRO A 4 0.24 -5.55 13.39
N SER A 5 -0.42 -4.40 13.58
CA SER A 5 -1.82 -4.38 14.07
C SER A 5 -2.78 -5.00 13.06
N ILE A 6 -2.58 -4.77 11.76
CA ILE A 6 -3.39 -5.39 10.70
C ILE A 6 -3.19 -6.92 10.72
N ARG A 7 -1.94 -7.38 10.82
CA ARG A 7 -1.63 -8.81 10.91
C ARG A 7 -2.28 -9.42 12.15
N GLN A 8 -2.18 -8.79 13.31
CA GLN A 8 -2.79 -9.28 14.54
C GLN A 8 -4.31 -9.40 14.39
N TYR A 9 -4.98 -8.35 13.92
CA TYR A 9 -6.42 -8.35 13.68
C TYR A 9 -6.88 -9.51 12.78
N VAL A 10 -6.15 -9.79 11.69
CA VAL A 10 -6.46 -10.91 10.79
C VAL A 10 -6.26 -12.26 11.49
N ASN A 11 -5.23 -12.41 12.32
CA ASN A 11 -5.00 -13.63 13.08
C ASN A 11 -6.09 -13.83 14.15
N ASP A 12 -6.41 -12.80 14.92
CA ASP A 12 -7.47 -12.84 15.94
C ASP A 12 -8.82 -13.23 15.33
N THR A 13 -9.15 -12.62 14.18
CA THR A 13 -10.39 -12.94 13.44
C THR A 13 -10.39 -14.41 12.99
N ALA A 14 -9.25 -14.90 12.47
CA ALA A 14 -9.15 -16.28 12.00
C ALA A 14 -9.31 -17.29 13.15
N ASP A 15 -8.83 -16.94 14.35
CA ASP A 15 -8.91 -17.76 15.55
C ASP A 15 -10.32 -17.72 16.15
N GLU A 16 -10.94 -16.54 16.26
CA GLU A 16 -12.30 -16.34 16.75
C GLU A 16 -13.33 -17.18 15.97
N TYR A 17 -13.22 -17.19 14.64
CA TYR A 17 -14.13 -17.95 13.77
C TYR A 17 -13.63 -19.37 13.43
N GLY A 18 -12.46 -19.76 13.94
CA GLY A 18 -11.90 -21.11 13.76
C GLY A 18 -11.72 -21.53 12.30
N VAL A 19 -11.40 -20.59 11.40
CA VAL A 19 -11.31 -20.85 9.95
C VAL A 19 -10.05 -21.60 9.55
N ARG A 20 -8.99 -21.55 10.37
CA ARG A 20 -7.68 -22.15 10.06
C ARG A 20 -7.73 -23.64 9.77
N LYS A 21 -8.64 -24.38 10.43
CA LYS A 21 -8.82 -25.82 10.22
C LYS A 21 -9.25 -26.17 8.79
N ASN A 22 -9.75 -25.20 8.04
CA ASN A 22 -10.18 -25.35 6.65
C ASN A 22 -9.17 -24.77 5.65
N ILE A 23 -7.98 -24.37 6.10
CA ILE A 23 -6.95 -23.75 5.27
C ILE A 23 -5.75 -24.68 5.19
N SER A 24 -5.39 -25.07 3.96
CA SER A 24 -4.12 -25.73 3.67
C SER A 24 -3.05 -24.67 3.43
N PHE A 25 -2.23 -24.40 4.44
CA PHE A 25 -1.03 -23.56 4.30
C PHE A 25 0.07 -24.29 3.52
N ASP A 26 1.15 -23.58 3.18
CA ASP A 26 2.29 -24.14 2.44
C ASP A 26 1.87 -24.81 1.11
N THR A 27 0.76 -24.37 0.52
CA THR A 27 0.14 -24.99 -0.67
C THR A 27 -0.13 -23.93 -1.72
N LYS A 28 0.49 -24.09 -2.89
CA LYS A 28 0.33 -23.21 -4.05
C LYS A 28 -0.58 -23.88 -5.09
N ILE A 29 -1.60 -23.18 -5.55
CA ILE A 29 -2.42 -23.65 -6.68
C ILE A 29 -1.67 -23.36 -7.99
N ILE A 30 -1.48 -24.38 -8.82
CA ILE A 30 -0.71 -24.28 -10.08
C ILE A 30 -1.56 -24.52 -11.33
N ALA A 31 -2.72 -25.18 -11.21
CA ALA A 31 -3.67 -25.35 -12.30
C ALA A 31 -5.11 -25.49 -11.78
N ALA A 32 -6.07 -25.12 -12.61
CA ALA A 32 -7.50 -25.33 -12.38
C ALA A 32 -8.20 -25.64 -13.70
N ASP A 33 -8.74 -26.84 -13.82
CA ASP A 33 -9.30 -27.38 -15.06
C ASP A 33 -10.79 -27.66 -14.88
N TRP A 34 -11.65 -27.06 -15.72
CA TRP A 34 -13.09 -27.31 -15.70
C TRP A 34 -13.47 -28.53 -16.54
N SER A 35 -14.24 -29.45 -15.96
CA SER A 35 -14.90 -30.55 -16.67
C SER A 35 -16.38 -30.27 -16.82
N SER A 36 -16.85 -30.09 -18.05
CA SER A 36 -18.29 -29.96 -18.34
C SER A 36 -19.06 -31.27 -18.13
N ALA A 37 -18.39 -32.42 -18.29
CA ALA A 37 -18.99 -33.73 -18.06
C ALA A 37 -19.26 -33.97 -16.56
N ASP A 38 -18.30 -33.62 -15.72
CA ASP A 38 -18.40 -33.81 -14.26
C ASP A 38 -19.02 -32.59 -13.54
N GLN A 39 -19.22 -31.49 -14.27
CA GLN A 39 -19.67 -30.20 -13.75
C GLN A 39 -18.84 -29.73 -12.53
N ALA A 40 -17.53 -29.94 -12.61
CA ALA A 40 -16.60 -29.68 -11.53
C ALA A 40 -15.25 -29.17 -12.03
N TRP A 41 -14.58 -28.40 -11.18
CA TRP A 41 -13.18 -28.03 -11.31
C TRP A 41 -12.31 -29.13 -10.71
N THR A 42 -11.21 -29.47 -11.39
CA THR A 42 -10.07 -30.17 -10.80
C THR A 42 -8.97 -29.14 -10.56
N VAL A 43 -8.59 -28.96 -9.30
CA VAL A 43 -7.56 -28.02 -8.88
C VAL A 43 -6.29 -28.79 -8.55
N THR A 44 -5.20 -28.46 -9.24
CA THR A 44 -3.88 -29.02 -8.94
C THR A 44 -3.12 -28.05 -8.03
N SER A 45 -2.69 -28.58 -6.89
CA SER A 45 -1.93 -27.87 -5.89
C SER A 45 -0.55 -28.47 -5.71
N GLU A 46 0.40 -27.66 -5.28
CA GLU A 46 1.78 -28.04 -5.03
C GLU A 46 2.17 -27.60 -3.61
N ASN A 47 2.72 -28.52 -2.84
CA ASN A 47 3.28 -28.20 -1.53
C ASN A 47 4.60 -27.45 -1.70
N VAL A 48 4.68 -26.20 -1.21
CA VAL A 48 5.82 -25.31 -1.48
C VAL A 48 7.13 -25.76 -0.82
N LYS A 49 7.07 -26.69 0.14
CA LYS A 49 8.25 -27.20 0.86
C LYS A 49 8.82 -28.46 0.20
N THR A 50 7.96 -29.29 -0.39
CA THR A 50 8.34 -30.63 -0.91
C THR A 50 8.23 -30.74 -2.43
N GLY A 51 7.50 -29.85 -3.09
CA GLY A 51 7.16 -29.95 -4.51
C GLY A 51 6.13 -31.05 -4.83
N ALA A 52 5.59 -31.75 -3.82
CA ALA A 52 4.59 -32.77 -4.03
C ALA A 52 3.29 -32.14 -4.55
N GLN A 53 2.70 -32.75 -5.58
CA GLN A 53 1.44 -32.29 -6.17
C GLN A 53 0.26 -33.13 -5.71
N ASP A 54 -0.86 -32.46 -5.50
CA ASP A 54 -2.13 -33.08 -5.15
C ASP A 54 -3.28 -32.49 -5.98
N LYS A 55 -4.35 -33.27 -6.18
CA LYS A 55 -5.52 -32.87 -6.94
C LYS A 55 -6.77 -32.96 -6.07
N THR A 56 -7.51 -31.87 -6.01
CA THR A 56 -8.81 -31.80 -5.33
C THR A 56 -9.88 -31.33 -6.32
N THR A 57 -11.11 -31.83 -6.18
CA THR A 57 -12.23 -31.39 -7.01
C THR A 57 -13.21 -30.50 -6.24
N CYS A 58 -13.80 -29.53 -6.93
CA CYS A 58 -14.85 -28.69 -6.37
C CYS A 58 -15.88 -28.25 -7.43
N ARG A 59 -17.11 -27.96 -7.00
CA ARG A 59 -18.15 -27.45 -7.93
C ARG A 59 -17.99 -25.96 -8.22
N PHE A 60 -17.52 -25.20 -7.23
CA PHE A 60 -17.32 -23.76 -7.32
C PHE A 60 -15.89 -23.41 -6.91
N LEU A 61 -15.26 -22.56 -7.70
CA LEU A 61 -13.91 -22.06 -7.45
C LEU A 61 -13.97 -20.54 -7.24
N PHE A 62 -13.64 -20.09 -6.03
CA PHE A 62 -13.52 -18.67 -5.70
C PHE A 62 -12.04 -18.26 -5.69
N MET A 63 -11.66 -17.39 -6.60
CA MET A 63 -10.28 -16.92 -6.73
C MET A 63 -10.04 -15.69 -5.84
N CYS A 64 -9.46 -15.91 -4.67
CA CYS A 64 -9.13 -14.87 -3.69
C CYS A 64 -7.63 -14.54 -3.64
N GLY A 65 -6.92 -14.65 -4.77
CA GLY A 65 -5.45 -14.52 -4.86
C GLY A 65 -4.88 -13.10 -4.69
N GLY A 66 -5.74 -12.08 -4.53
CA GLY A 66 -5.30 -10.68 -4.50
C GLY A 66 -4.94 -10.12 -5.89
N TYR A 67 -4.46 -8.87 -5.93
CA TYR A 67 -4.13 -8.15 -7.18
C TYR A 67 -2.63 -7.99 -7.43
N TYR A 68 -1.79 -8.53 -6.55
CA TYR A 68 -0.33 -8.52 -6.69
C TYR A 68 0.17 -9.85 -7.24
N ARG A 69 1.24 -9.78 -8.03
CA ARG A 69 2.03 -10.94 -8.44
C ARG A 69 3.04 -11.23 -7.32
N TYR A 70 2.84 -12.31 -6.56
CA TYR A 70 3.59 -12.60 -5.32
C TYR A 70 4.90 -13.34 -5.54
N ASP A 71 5.01 -14.09 -6.63
CA ASP A 71 6.22 -14.79 -7.07
C ASP A 71 7.30 -13.81 -7.53
N GLU A 72 6.92 -12.75 -8.22
CA GLU A 72 7.88 -11.76 -8.70
C GLU A 72 7.24 -10.37 -8.80
N GLY A 73 7.72 -9.41 -8.01
CA GLY A 73 7.33 -8.01 -8.19
C GLY A 73 7.78 -7.46 -9.54
N PHE A 74 7.13 -6.40 -10.02
CA PHE A 74 7.61 -5.74 -11.23
C PHE A 74 8.98 -5.10 -10.95
N ARG A 75 10.02 -5.58 -11.62
CA ARG A 75 11.37 -5.04 -11.57
C ARG A 75 11.77 -4.53 -12.96
N PRO A 76 11.99 -3.22 -13.14
CA PRO A 76 12.56 -2.71 -14.38
C PRO A 76 14.01 -3.21 -14.53
N GLU A 77 14.42 -3.50 -15.74
CA GLU A 77 15.82 -3.77 -16.06
C GLU A 77 16.58 -2.45 -16.19
N PHE A 78 17.69 -2.31 -15.47
CA PHE A 78 18.58 -1.16 -15.61
C PHE A 78 19.84 -1.54 -16.40
N PRO A 79 20.16 -0.82 -17.50
CA PRO A 79 21.43 -1.02 -18.19
C PRO A 79 22.62 -0.83 -17.22
N GLY A 80 23.50 -1.82 -17.15
CA GLY A 80 24.68 -1.79 -16.27
C GLY A 80 24.40 -2.15 -14.81
N GLU A 81 23.22 -2.64 -14.46
CA GLU A 81 22.84 -3.02 -13.09
C GLU A 81 23.84 -4.00 -12.43
N ALA A 82 24.37 -4.95 -13.19
CA ALA A 82 25.38 -5.90 -12.72
C ALA A 82 26.70 -5.25 -12.25
N ALA A 83 26.98 -4.00 -12.64
CA ALA A 83 28.14 -3.26 -12.19
C ALA A 83 27.92 -2.58 -10.81
N PHE A 84 26.68 -2.52 -10.33
CA PHE A 84 26.38 -1.95 -9.02
C PHE A 84 26.90 -2.90 -7.92
N ARG A 85 27.81 -2.39 -7.09
CA ARG A 85 28.46 -3.15 -6.02
C ARG A 85 27.68 -3.18 -4.71
N GLY A 86 26.56 -2.46 -4.64
CA GLY A 86 25.69 -2.42 -3.47
C GLY A 86 24.60 -3.49 -3.52
N GLN A 87 23.79 -3.57 -2.47
CA GLN A 87 22.64 -4.46 -2.42
C GLN A 87 21.46 -3.87 -3.19
N ILE A 88 20.83 -4.69 -4.03
CA ILE A 88 19.58 -4.35 -4.72
C ILE A 88 18.46 -5.13 -4.06
N ILE A 89 17.45 -4.41 -3.57
CA ILE A 89 16.37 -4.99 -2.78
C ILE A 89 15.05 -4.59 -3.40
N HIS A 90 14.19 -5.58 -3.65
CA HIS A 90 12.82 -5.35 -4.06
C HIS A 90 11.92 -5.33 -2.81
N PRO A 91 11.11 -4.29 -2.56
CA PRO A 91 10.33 -4.15 -1.31
C PRO A 91 9.39 -5.32 -0.98
N GLN A 92 8.93 -6.07 -1.99
CA GLN A 92 8.10 -7.27 -1.78
C GLN A 92 8.86 -8.44 -1.16
N HIS A 93 10.18 -8.48 -1.31
CA HIS A 93 11.08 -9.50 -0.79
C HIS A 93 12.10 -8.86 0.14
N TRP A 94 11.59 -8.15 1.16
CA TRP A 94 12.40 -7.41 2.11
C TRP A 94 13.20 -8.37 3.03
N PRO A 95 14.53 -8.25 3.10
CA PRO A 95 15.33 -9.07 4.03
C PRO A 95 15.07 -8.68 5.48
N GLU A 96 14.81 -9.65 6.35
CA GLU A 96 14.50 -9.41 7.78
C GLU A 96 15.68 -8.80 8.54
N ASP A 97 16.90 -9.11 8.14
CA ASP A 97 18.16 -8.71 8.77
C ASP A 97 18.86 -7.54 8.06
N LEU A 98 18.15 -6.81 7.20
CA LEU A 98 18.73 -5.67 6.47
C LEU A 98 19.12 -4.53 7.43
N ASP A 99 20.43 -4.36 7.63
CA ASP A 99 20.99 -3.16 8.25
C ASP A 99 21.38 -2.13 7.19
N TYR A 100 20.68 -0.99 7.19
CA TYR A 100 20.95 0.16 6.31
C TYR A 100 21.46 1.38 7.08
N THR A 101 21.84 1.22 8.34
CA THR A 101 22.32 2.31 9.20
C THR A 101 23.52 3.01 8.59
N GLY A 102 23.47 4.34 8.47
CA GLY A 102 24.54 5.16 7.88
C GLY A 102 24.79 4.97 6.38
N LYS A 103 24.04 4.09 5.69
CA LYS A 103 24.21 3.85 4.25
C LYS A 103 23.56 4.97 3.42
N LYS A 104 24.06 5.14 2.19
CA LYS A 104 23.40 5.94 1.15
C LYS A 104 22.46 5.03 0.38
N VAL A 105 21.17 5.33 0.41
CA VAL A 105 20.12 4.48 -0.15
C VAL A 105 19.42 5.24 -1.27
N VAL A 106 19.20 4.59 -2.41
CA VAL A 106 18.35 5.12 -3.47
C VAL A 106 17.07 4.30 -3.53
N VAL A 107 15.93 4.95 -3.29
CA VAL A 107 14.60 4.35 -3.45
C VAL A 107 14.08 4.71 -4.82
N ILE A 108 13.97 3.72 -5.71
CA ILE A 108 13.50 3.94 -7.08
C ILE A 108 11.99 3.72 -7.15
N GLY A 109 11.26 4.80 -7.42
CA GLY A 109 9.80 4.82 -7.47
C GLY A 109 9.20 5.87 -6.55
N SER A 110 7.96 6.25 -6.85
CA SER A 110 7.18 7.28 -6.16
C SER A 110 5.77 6.79 -5.79
N GLY A 111 5.54 5.47 -5.82
CA GLY A 111 4.26 4.88 -5.44
C GLY A 111 4.06 4.78 -3.93
N ALA A 112 2.93 4.24 -3.50
CA ALA A 112 2.58 4.10 -2.07
C ALA A 112 3.67 3.43 -1.23
N THR A 113 4.35 2.40 -1.77
CA THR A 113 5.46 1.72 -1.08
C THR A 113 6.64 2.65 -0.81
N ALA A 114 6.98 3.54 -1.75
CA ALA A 114 8.05 4.52 -1.55
C ALA A 114 7.68 5.54 -0.47
N MET A 115 6.40 5.96 -0.45
CA MET A 115 5.87 6.93 0.51
C MET A 115 5.96 6.45 1.96
N THR A 116 5.93 5.14 2.20
CA THR A 116 6.14 4.55 3.53
C THR A 116 7.61 4.21 3.78
N LEU A 117 8.33 3.76 2.74
CA LEU A 117 9.70 3.29 2.88
C LEU A 117 10.68 4.44 3.14
N VAL A 118 10.57 5.53 2.37
CA VAL A 118 11.45 6.70 2.52
C VAL A 118 11.46 7.25 3.95
N PRO A 119 10.31 7.63 4.55
CA PRO A 119 10.32 8.15 5.92
C PRO A 119 10.80 7.10 6.93
N SER A 120 10.41 5.83 6.78
CA SER A 120 10.87 4.76 7.67
C SER A 120 12.38 4.53 7.63
N MET A 121 13.01 4.76 6.48
CA MET A 121 14.46 4.61 6.31
C MET A 121 15.25 5.86 6.71
N ALA A 122 14.65 7.04 6.58
CA ALA A 122 15.30 8.33 6.82
C ALA A 122 15.91 8.44 8.23
N ASP A 123 15.28 7.81 9.23
CA ASP A 123 15.74 7.84 10.62
C ASP A 123 17.10 7.13 10.85
N LYS A 124 17.46 6.14 10.03
CA LYS A 124 18.67 5.32 10.23
C LYS A 124 19.68 5.44 9.09
N ALA A 125 19.21 5.61 7.86
CA ALA A 125 20.08 5.75 6.70
C ALA A 125 20.94 7.02 6.83
N GLY A 126 22.16 6.99 6.28
CA GLY A 126 23.00 8.18 6.23
C GLY A 126 22.46 9.22 5.26
N HIS A 127 21.82 8.77 4.17
CA HIS A 127 21.07 9.62 3.25
C HIS A 127 20.13 8.77 2.39
N VAL A 128 18.91 9.24 2.14
CA VAL A 128 17.93 8.56 1.29
C VAL A 128 17.59 9.45 0.10
N THR A 129 17.81 8.95 -1.11
CA THR A 129 17.41 9.61 -2.36
C THR A 129 16.20 8.91 -2.95
N MET A 130 15.07 9.60 -3.06
CA MET A 130 13.91 9.09 -3.80
C MET A 130 14.03 9.45 -5.30
N LEU A 131 14.31 8.44 -6.12
CA LEU A 131 14.35 8.59 -7.57
C LEU A 131 12.97 8.35 -8.17
N GLN A 132 12.34 9.42 -8.67
CA GLN A 132 11.01 9.38 -9.27
C GLN A 132 11.09 9.57 -10.79
N ARG A 133 10.42 8.67 -11.54
CA ARG A 133 10.22 8.85 -12.99
C ARG A 133 9.08 9.82 -13.30
N SER A 134 7.97 9.63 -12.60
CA SER A 134 6.80 10.49 -12.69
C SER A 134 6.32 10.77 -11.26
N PRO A 135 5.98 12.02 -10.92
CA PRO A 135 5.45 12.32 -9.61
C PRO A 135 4.07 11.66 -9.41
N THR A 136 3.60 11.65 -8.17
CA THR A 136 2.23 11.25 -7.81
C THR A 136 1.63 12.31 -6.91
N TYR A 137 0.30 12.32 -6.82
CA TYR A 137 -0.38 13.14 -5.85
C TYR A 137 -0.24 12.54 -4.45
N VAL A 138 0.19 13.37 -3.50
CA VAL A 138 0.43 13.01 -2.10
C VAL A 138 -0.45 13.85 -1.20
N VAL A 139 -1.05 13.24 -0.17
CA VAL A 139 -1.86 13.91 0.83
C VAL A 139 -1.44 13.48 2.22
N SER A 140 -1.13 14.44 3.09
CA SER A 140 -0.98 14.17 4.52
C SER A 140 -2.35 14.06 5.20
N ARG A 141 -2.52 13.06 6.06
CA ARG A 141 -3.64 12.99 7.00
C ARG A 141 -3.16 12.53 8.37
N PRO A 142 -3.78 13.03 9.45
CA PRO A 142 -3.53 12.50 10.78
C PRO A 142 -3.82 10.99 10.83
N ALA A 143 -2.92 10.21 11.43
CA ALA A 143 -3.16 8.79 11.68
C ALA A 143 -4.30 8.58 12.69
N VAL A 144 -4.52 9.56 13.56
CA VAL A 144 -5.56 9.57 14.58
C VAL A 144 -6.52 10.73 14.34
N ASP A 145 -7.80 10.40 14.20
CA ASP A 145 -8.86 11.41 14.07
C ASP A 145 -9.31 11.87 15.47
N GLY A 146 -8.78 13.01 15.92
CA GLY A 146 -9.08 13.58 17.23
C GLY A 146 -10.56 13.88 17.43
N LEU A 147 -11.27 14.31 16.38
CA LEU A 147 -12.70 14.57 16.43
C LEU A 147 -13.50 13.27 16.56
N ALA A 148 -13.11 12.22 15.82
CA ALA A 148 -13.72 10.89 15.95
C ALA A 148 -13.53 10.33 17.36
N ASN A 149 -12.33 10.45 17.93
CA ASN A 149 -12.05 9.99 19.29
C ASN A 149 -12.80 10.79 20.35
N PHE A 150 -12.96 12.10 20.16
CA PHE A 150 -13.79 12.93 21.02
C PHE A 150 -15.26 12.51 20.97
N LEU A 151 -15.81 12.29 19.76
CA LEU A 151 -17.20 11.86 19.59
C LEU A 151 -17.45 10.48 20.21
N ARG A 152 -16.51 9.54 20.10
CA ARG A 152 -16.58 8.23 20.78
C ARG A 152 -16.57 8.32 22.31
N LYS A 153 -16.00 9.38 22.88
CA LYS A 153 -15.99 9.59 24.35
C LYS A 153 -17.31 10.15 24.89
N ILE A 154 -18.09 10.85 24.06
CA ILE A 154 -19.26 11.62 24.50
C ILE A 154 -20.58 11.00 24.04
N LEU A 155 -20.57 10.32 22.89
CA LEU A 155 -21.77 9.71 22.31
C LEU A 155 -21.74 8.19 22.52
N PRO A 156 -22.92 7.53 22.57
CA PRO A 156 -22.99 6.07 22.50
C PRO A 156 -22.27 5.52 21.26
N ASP A 157 -21.60 4.37 21.40
CA ASP A 157 -20.70 3.83 20.37
C ASP A 157 -21.32 3.75 18.98
N GLN A 158 -22.56 3.26 18.87
CA GLN A 158 -23.25 3.14 17.59
C GLN A 158 -23.55 4.49 16.95
N TRP A 159 -23.85 5.51 17.75
CA TRP A 159 -24.11 6.88 17.28
C TRP A 159 -22.83 7.55 16.82
N ALA A 160 -21.76 7.45 17.62
CA ALA A 160 -20.43 7.94 17.25
C ALA A 160 -19.99 7.29 15.93
N TYR A 161 -20.08 5.96 15.84
CA TYR A 161 -19.71 5.20 14.63
C TYR A 161 -20.52 5.66 13.41
N ASN A 162 -21.85 5.72 13.51
CA ASN A 162 -22.71 6.12 12.39
C ASN A 162 -22.42 7.55 11.93
N LEU A 163 -22.23 8.49 12.87
CA LEU A 163 -21.94 9.89 12.55
C LEU A 163 -20.57 10.05 11.88
N ILE A 164 -19.53 9.42 12.43
CA ILE A 164 -18.17 9.45 11.88
C ILE A 164 -18.16 8.81 10.49
N ARG A 165 -18.82 7.65 10.33
CA ARG A 165 -18.94 6.94 9.05
C ARG A 165 -19.65 7.80 8.03
N TRP A 166 -20.80 8.38 8.38
CA TRP A 166 -21.56 9.25 7.49
C TRP A 166 -20.74 10.46 7.03
N ARG A 167 -20.12 11.19 7.98
CA ARG A 167 -19.23 12.32 7.69
C ARG A 167 -18.11 11.93 6.72
N ASN A 168 -17.43 10.81 6.98
CA ASN A 168 -16.32 10.34 6.16
C ASN A 168 -16.77 9.93 4.76
N VAL A 169 -17.88 9.21 4.65
CA VAL A 169 -18.45 8.79 3.36
C VAL A 169 -18.87 10.01 2.55
N VAL A 170 -19.60 10.96 3.15
CA VAL A 170 -20.04 12.18 2.47
C VAL A 170 -18.84 13.02 2.03
N PHE A 171 -17.84 13.20 2.89
CA PHE A 171 -16.64 13.94 2.55
C PHE A 171 -15.84 13.28 1.42
N GLN A 172 -15.65 11.95 1.48
CA GLN A 172 -14.96 11.20 0.42
C GLN A 172 -15.73 11.28 -0.92
N GLN A 173 -17.05 11.11 -0.88
CA GLN A 173 -17.91 11.22 -2.06
C GLN A 173 -17.86 12.63 -2.66
N PHE A 174 -17.94 13.66 -1.81
CA PHE A 174 -17.81 15.04 -2.25
C PHE A 174 -16.46 15.29 -2.92
N PHE A 175 -15.36 14.87 -2.27
CA PHE A 175 -14.01 15.04 -2.81
C PHE A 175 -13.84 14.31 -4.14
N PHE A 176 -14.26 13.04 -4.24
CA PHE A 176 -14.21 12.28 -5.47
C PHE A 176 -15.07 12.91 -6.59
N ARG A 177 -16.28 13.36 -6.28
CA ARG A 177 -17.12 14.05 -7.27
C ARG A 177 -16.46 15.32 -7.77
N LYS A 178 -15.81 16.09 -6.89
CA LYS A 178 -15.09 17.30 -7.28
C LYS A 178 -13.89 16.99 -8.17
N THR A 179 -13.16 15.89 -7.93
CA THR A 179 -12.06 15.49 -8.83
C THR A 179 -12.55 15.06 -10.22
N ARG A 180 -13.81 14.62 -10.34
CA ARG A 180 -14.43 14.28 -11.63
C ARG A 180 -15.07 15.48 -12.33
N SER A 181 -15.70 16.39 -11.59
CA SER A 181 -16.37 17.56 -12.19
C SER A 181 -15.44 18.73 -12.47
N ASP A 182 -14.35 18.87 -11.71
CA ASP A 182 -13.41 19.99 -11.81
C ASP A 182 -11.99 19.53 -11.38
N PRO A 183 -11.32 18.75 -12.24
CA PRO A 183 -10.02 18.16 -11.93
C PRO A 183 -8.92 19.23 -11.73
N ALA A 184 -9.04 20.38 -12.40
CA ALA A 184 -8.08 21.48 -12.27
C ALA A 184 -8.12 22.10 -10.86
N ALA A 185 -9.31 22.41 -10.33
CA ALA A 185 -9.42 22.91 -8.96
C ALA A 185 -8.99 21.86 -7.92
N ALA A 186 -9.28 20.59 -8.16
CA ALA A 186 -8.82 19.51 -7.29
C ALA A 186 -7.28 19.39 -7.28
N ARG A 187 -6.64 19.49 -8.45
CA ARG A 187 -5.18 19.51 -8.60
C ARG A 187 -4.57 20.67 -7.82
N GLU A 188 -5.06 21.89 -8.03
CA GLU A 188 -4.57 23.07 -7.32
C GLU A 188 -4.72 22.94 -5.80
N ARG A 189 -5.85 22.40 -5.32
CA ARG A 189 -6.05 22.18 -3.89
C ARG A 189 -5.04 21.19 -3.32
N LEU A 190 -4.76 20.09 -4.02
CA LEU A 190 -3.79 19.09 -3.61
C LEU A 190 -2.37 19.66 -3.58
N LEU A 191 -1.94 20.35 -4.64
CA LEU A 191 -0.61 20.96 -4.68
C LEU A 191 -0.46 22.05 -3.63
N LYS A 192 -1.50 22.84 -3.36
CA LYS A 192 -1.50 23.82 -2.28
C LYS A 192 -1.24 23.17 -0.91
N MET A 193 -1.87 22.02 -0.61
CA MET A 193 -1.61 21.30 0.64
C MET A 193 -0.15 20.85 0.74
N VAL A 194 0.46 20.41 -0.36
CA VAL A 194 1.88 20.02 -0.38
C VAL A 194 2.78 21.24 -0.17
N ARG A 195 2.48 22.39 -0.80
CA ARG A 195 3.22 23.66 -0.58
C ARG A 195 3.12 24.13 0.87
N GLU A 196 1.97 23.95 1.52
CA GLU A 196 1.79 24.25 2.94
C GLU A 196 2.68 23.37 3.85
N GLU A 197 2.96 22.13 3.46
CA GLU A 197 3.80 21.19 4.22
C GLU A 197 5.31 21.41 4.05
N LEU A 198 5.74 21.74 2.82
CA LEU A 198 7.16 21.83 2.43
C LEU A 198 7.71 23.26 2.40
N GLY A 199 6.84 24.28 2.38
CA GLY A 199 7.24 25.68 2.29
C GLY A 199 7.52 26.16 0.86
N PRO A 200 7.85 27.45 0.70
CA PRO A 200 7.94 28.10 -0.61
C PRO A 200 9.19 27.73 -1.43
N ASP A 201 10.26 27.28 -0.78
CA ASP A 201 11.55 27.00 -1.44
C ASP A 201 11.59 25.64 -2.15
N TYR A 202 10.59 24.78 -1.90
CA TYR A 202 10.54 23.44 -2.49
C TYR A 202 9.82 23.48 -3.84
N ASP A 203 10.43 22.86 -4.87
CA ASP A 203 9.86 22.77 -6.21
C ASP A 203 8.72 21.71 -6.27
N VAL A 204 7.55 22.08 -5.74
CA VAL A 204 6.36 21.22 -5.68
C VAL A 204 5.85 20.87 -7.08
N ASP A 205 5.95 21.81 -8.03
CA ASP A 205 5.46 21.60 -9.39
C ASP A 205 6.29 20.54 -10.13
N LYS A 206 7.60 20.49 -9.89
CA LYS A 206 8.43 19.41 -10.44
C LYS A 206 8.21 18.07 -9.76
N HIS A 207 8.05 18.06 -8.43
CA HIS A 207 8.16 16.84 -7.63
C HIS A 207 6.83 16.21 -7.18
N PHE A 208 5.70 16.91 -7.32
CA PHE A 208 4.38 16.42 -6.86
C PHE A 208 3.23 16.69 -7.85
N ASN A 209 3.51 17.22 -9.05
CA ASN A 209 2.51 17.53 -10.07
C ASN A 209 2.54 16.52 -11.24
N PRO A 210 1.77 15.42 -11.18
CA PRO A 210 1.72 14.44 -12.25
C PRO A 210 0.99 14.93 -13.50
N ALA A 211 1.27 14.31 -14.63
CA ALA A 211 0.58 14.61 -15.90
C ALA A 211 -0.92 14.23 -15.89
N TYR A 212 -1.33 13.29 -15.03
CA TYR A 212 -2.71 12.80 -14.93
C TYR A 212 -3.56 13.59 -13.92
N ASN A 213 -4.88 13.51 -14.03
CA ASN A 213 -5.80 14.19 -13.10
C ASN A 213 -5.95 13.45 -11.78
N PRO A 214 -6.28 14.16 -10.67
CA PRO A 214 -6.52 13.50 -9.38
C PRO A 214 -7.54 12.36 -9.50
N TRP A 215 -7.25 11.22 -8.87
CA TRP A 215 -8.05 9.97 -8.92
C TRP A 215 -8.12 9.25 -10.28
N GLU A 216 -7.36 9.65 -11.31
CA GLU A 216 -7.07 8.74 -12.44
C GLU A 216 -6.10 7.63 -12.03
N GLN A 217 -5.26 7.90 -11.02
CA GLN A 217 -4.51 6.91 -10.26
C GLN A 217 -4.78 7.10 -8.77
N ARG A 218 -4.52 6.06 -7.97
CA ARG A 218 -4.71 6.12 -6.52
C ARG A 218 -3.78 7.17 -5.89
N LEU A 219 -4.37 8.06 -5.11
CA LEU A 219 -3.64 9.04 -4.30
C LEU A 219 -2.78 8.34 -3.25
N CYS A 220 -1.57 8.85 -3.04
CA CYS A 220 -0.73 8.41 -1.93
C CYS A 220 -1.10 9.16 -0.65
N LEU A 221 -1.36 8.40 0.41
CA LEU A 221 -1.65 8.93 1.73
C LEU A 221 -0.39 8.80 2.61
N VAL A 222 0.00 9.90 3.23
CA VAL A 222 1.15 10.01 4.12
C VAL A 222 0.61 10.28 5.52
N PRO A 223 0.86 9.39 6.51
CA PRO A 223 0.39 9.62 7.87
C PRO A 223 1.25 10.68 8.57
N ASP A 224 0.61 11.58 9.32
CA ASP A 224 1.27 12.53 10.24
C ASP A 224 2.42 13.35 9.61
N SER A 225 2.32 13.61 8.31
CA SER A 225 3.32 14.33 7.51
C SER A 225 4.74 13.73 7.57
N ASP A 226 4.89 12.44 7.88
CA ASP A 226 6.18 11.76 8.07
C ASP A 226 7.16 11.93 6.88
N LEU A 227 6.65 11.75 5.66
CA LEU A 227 7.41 11.99 4.43
C LEU A 227 7.85 13.45 4.31
N PHE A 228 6.94 14.40 4.54
CA PHE A 228 7.26 15.83 4.39
C PHE A 228 8.28 16.28 5.43
N ASN A 229 8.20 15.76 6.66
CA ASN A 229 9.18 16.02 7.69
C ASN A 229 10.56 15.46 7.32
N SER A 230 10.60 14.25 6.75
CA SER A 230 11.83 13.64 6.25
C SER A 230 12.46 14.44 5.11
N LEU A 231 11.65 14.99 4.20
CA LEU A 231 12.14 15.85 3.12
C LEU A 231 12.68 17.20 3.62
N LYS A 232 12.10 17.75 4.69
CA LYS A 232 12.56 19.01 5.29
C LYS A 232 13.87 18.85 6.07
N SER A 233 14.18 17.64 6.55
CA SER A 233 15.37 17.39 7.36
C SER A 233 16.67 17.24 6.56
N GLY A 234 16.62 17.07 5.24
CA GLY A 234 17.81 16.99 4.38
C GLY A 234 17.75 15.91 3.31
#